data_AF-A0A2R6IKC8-F1
#
_entry.id   AF-A0A2R6IKC8-F1
#
_cell.length_a   1.000
_cell.length_b   1.000
_cell.length_c   1.000
_cell.angle_alpha   90.00
_cell.angle_beta   90.00
_cell.angle_gamma   90.00
#
_symmetry.space_group_name_H-M   'P 1'
#
loop_
_entity.id
_entity.type
_entity.pdbx_description
1 polymer ?
#
loop_
_entity_poly.entity_id
_entity_poly.type
_entity_poly.pdbx_seq_one_letter_code
_entity_poly.pdbx_strand_id
1 'polypeptide(L)'
;MDGRTASVLRVVGVQAALVSAAIHLIEGVPDLLVYLPLLSVRDPRPYLFVPSALLLVALATLIVRGSRHRRLYSLTAGVLLAYTAGYAWWHLTDHGGLVPSHEVSDPVGEVAGHLATDPVALVAFVAQAVGAACLLALFVADPELAENDRGAAAEPEPAPGSAGDE
;
A
#
# COMPACT_ATOMS: atom_id res chain seq x y z
N MET A 1 10.28 -20.95 1.72
CA MET A 1 10.62 -20.10 2.88
C MET A 1 10.26 -20.85 4.15
N ASP A 2 11.02 -20.75 5.24
CA ASP A 2 10.61 -21.36 6.52
C ASP A 2 9.62 -20.46 7.30
N GLY A 3 8.90 -21.04 8.26
CA GLY A 3 7.84 -20.34 8.99
C GLY A 3 8.34 -19.16 9.85
N ARG A 4 9.57 -19.23 10.35
CA ARG A 4 10.16 -18.13 11.14
C ARG A 4 10.44 -16.92 10.25
N THR A 5 11.06 -17.14 9.10
CA THR A 5 11.33 -16.11 8.10
C THR A 5 10.03 -15.49 7.61
N ALA A 6 9.02 -16.31 7.30
CA ALA A 6 7.71 -15.84 6.88
C ALA A 6 7.04 -14.96 7.95
N SER A 7 7.12 -15.36 9.22
CA SER A 7 6.57 -14.60 10.34
C SER A 7 7.27 -13.25 10.51
N VAL A 8 8.61 -13.21 10.43
CA VAL A 8 9.39 -11.96 10.53
C VAL A 8 9.05 -11.01 9.40
N LEU A 9 9.08 -11.49 8.14
CA LEU A 9 8.74 -10.66 6.99
C LEU A 9 7.31 -10.11 7.08
N ARG A 10 6.38 -10.88 7.63
CA ARG A 10 4.99 -10.45 7.80
C ARG A 10 4.86 -9.35 8.84
N VAL A 11 5.53 -9.51 9.99
CA VAL A 11 5.55 -8.48 11.03
C VAL A 11 6.18 -7.20 10.50
N VAL A 12 7.34 -7.29 9.86
CA VAL A 12 8.03 -6.12 9.26
C VAL A 12 7.16 -5.47 8.19
N GLY A 13 6.61 -6.26 7.27
CA GLY A 13 5.75 -5.77 6.18
C GLY A 13 4.50 -5.05 6.68
N VAL A 14 3.83 -5.62 7.68
CA VAL A 14 2.64 -5.00 8.31
C VAL A 14 3.00 -3.72 9.05
N GLN A 15 4.07 -3.72 9.85
CA GLN A 15 4.49 -2.52 10.58
C GLN A 15 4.86 -1.39 9.62
N ALA A 16 5.61 -1.71 8.56
CA ALA A 16 5.97 -0.75 7.53
C ALA A 16 4.73 -0.19 6.79
N ALA A 17 3.73 -1.04 6.50
CA ALA A 17 2.46 -0.59 5.93
C ALA A 17 1.68 0.34 6.86
N LEU A 18 1.66 0.05 8.17
CA LEU A 18 0.99 0.89 9.17
C LEU A 18 1.71 2.24 9.37
N VAL A 19 3.05 2.25 9.37
CA VAL A 19 3.84 3.50 9.38
C VAL A 19 3.52 4.35 8.15
N SER A 20 3.52 3.74 6.97
CA SER A 20 3.15 4.43 5.73
C SER A 20 1.73 5.00 5.82
N ALA A 21 0.76 4.20 6.26
CA ALA A 21 -0.63 4.65 6.42
C ALA A 21 -0.75 5.82 7.40
N ALA A 22 -0.06 5.77 8.54
CA ALA A 22 -0.07 6.85 9.52
C ALA A 22 0.44 8.16 8.94
N ILE A 23 1.57 8.16 8.22
CA ILE A 23 2.13 9.36 7.59
C ILE A 23 1.16 9.94 6.56
N HIS A 24 0.61 9.10 5.67
CA HIS A 24 -0.33 9.56 4.64
C HIS A 24 -1.65 10.09 5.23
N LEU A 25 -2.09 9.60 6.39
CA LEU A 25 -3.22 10.18 7.12
C LEU A 25 -2.86 11.51 7.78
N ILE A 26 -1.67 11.62 8.38
CA ILE A 26 -1.19 12.86 8.99
C ILE A 26 -1.09 13.98 7.95
N GLU A 27 -0.59 13.69 6.76
CA GLU A 27 -0.49 14.66 5.67
C GLU A 27 -1.83 14.86 4.95
N GLY A 28 -2.54 13.77 4.64
CA GLY A 28 -3.72 13.83 3.78
C GLY A 28 -4.97 14.37 4.48
N VAL A 29 -5.19 14.10 5.77
CA VAL A 29 -6.43 14.49 6.46
C VAL A 29 -6.57 16.02 6.58
N PRO A 30 -5.56 16.78 7.04
CA PRO A 30 -5.67 18.24 7.13
C PRO A 30 -6.01 18.87 5.77
N ASP A 31 -5.31 18.45 4.71
CA ASP A 31 -5.53 18.98 3.36
C ASP A 31 -6.88 18.55 2.79
N LEU A 32 -7.32 17.31 3.04
CA LEU A 32 -8.64 16.85 2.62
C LEU A 32 -9.74 17.70 3.25
N LEU A 33 -9.62 18.05 4.54
CA LEU A 33 -10.59 18.91 5.24
C LEU A 33 -10.64 20.33 4.67
N VAL A 34 -9.57 20.80 4.03
CA VAL A 34 -9.52 22.10 3.34
C VAL A 34 -10.09 22.00 1.92
N TYR A 35 -9.68 21.01 1.13
CA TYR A 35 -10.01 20.93 -0.29
C TYR A 35 -11.38 20.33 -0.57
N LEU A 36 -11.84 19.35 0.23
CA LEU A 36 -13.10 18.65 0.01
C LEU A 36 -14.33 19.59 0.05
N PRO A 37 -14.49 20.51 1.03
CA PRO A 37 -15.61 21.45 1.05
C PRO A 37 -15.61 22.43 -0.14
N LEU A 38 -14.43 22.70 -0.70
CA LEU A 38 -14.24 23.58 -1.85
C LEU A 38 -14.38 22.85 -3.19
N LEU A 39 -14.57 21.52 -3.16
CA LEU A 39 -14.53 20.65 -4.34
C LEU A 39 -13.30 20.89 -5.23
N SER A 40 -12.16 21.24 -4.60
CA SER A 40 -10.96 21.63 -5.31
C SER A 40 -10.04 20.43 -5.53
N VAL A 41 -9.73 20.12 -6.78
CA VAL A 41 -8.78 19.06 -7.15
C VAL A 41 -7.37 19.61 -7.43
N ARG A 42 -7.06 20.82 -6.93
CA ARG A 42 -5.76 21.47 -7.15
C ARG A 42 -4.61 20.62 -6.61
N ASP A 43 -4.82 20.02 -5.45
CA ASP A 43 -3.93 18.99 -4.93
C ASP A 43 -4.67 17.65 -4.89
N PRO A 44 -4.31 16.68 -5.76
CA PRO A 44 -4.95 15.38 -5.79
C PRO A 44 -4.51 14.45 -4.65
N ARG A 45 -3.39 14.74 -3.96
CA ARG A 45 -2.81 13.87 -2.93
C ARG A 45 -3.78 13.51 -1.81
N PRO A 46 -4.48 14.44 -1.13
CA PRO A 46 -5.39 14.10 -0.03
C PRO A 46 -6.51 13.14 -0.44
N TYR A 47 -7.01 13.26 -1.68
CA TYR A 47 -8.04 12.38 -2.23
C TYR A 47 -7.55 10.95 -2.50
N LEU A 48 -6.23 10.77 -2.67
CA LEU A 48 -5.62 9.47 -2.83
C LEU A 48 -5.12 8.93 -1.48
N PHE A 49 -4.39 9.75 -0.73
CA PHE A 49 -3.70 9.40 0.51
C PHE A 49 -4.67 8.88 1.57
N VAL A 50 -5.74 9.62 1.85
CA VAL A 50 -6.67 9.26 2.93
C VAL A 50 -7.37 7.90 2.68
N PRO A 51 -8.08 7.67 1.56
CA PRO A 51 -8.76 6.40 1.35
C PRO A 51 -7.80 5.21 1.22
N SER A 52 -6.64 5.40 0.55
CA SER A 52 -5.66 4.32 0.41
C SER A 52 -4.95 3.99 1.74
N ALA A 53 -4.73 4.97 2.62
CA ALA A 53 -4.16 4.72 3.94
C ALA A 53 -5.15 4.00 4.85
N LEU A 54 -6.44 4.35 4.80
CA LEU A 54 -7.50 3.59 5.49
C LEU A 54 -7.59 2.15 4.97
N LEU A 55 -7.44 1.95 3.66
CA LEU A 55 -7.35 0.62 3.06
C LEU A 55 -6.14 -0.15 3.60
N LEU A 56 -4.95 0.45 3.70
CA LEU A 56 -3.78 -0.19 4.29
C LEU A 56 -4.02 -0.62 5.74
N VAL A 57 -4.67 0.22 6.55
CA VAL A 57 -5.03 -0.14 7.94
C VAL A 57 -5.97 -1.35 7.96
N ALA A 58 -6.98 -1.39 7.09
CA ALA A 58 -7.89 -2.52 6.98
C ALA A 58 -7.17 -3.81 6.56
N LEU A 59 -6.32 -3.75 5.54
CA LEU A 59 -5.54 -4.90 5.06
C LEU A 59 -4.55 -5.41 6.10
N ALA A 60 -3.82 -4.50 6.76
CA ALA A 60 -2.93 -4.82 7.87
C ALA A 60 -3.68 -5.53 9.00
N THR A 61 -4.88 -5.04 9.35
CA THR A 61 -5.74 -5.67 10.37
C THR A 61 -6.12 -7.10 9.97
N LEU A 62 -6.52 -7.34 8.72
CA LEU A 62 -6.85 -8.68 8.24
C LEU A 62 -5.64 -9.62 8.33
N ILE A 63 -4.46 -9.16 7.92
CA ILE A 63 -3.21 -9.95 7.99
C ILE A 63 -2.85 -10.30 9.44
N VAL A 64 -2.95 -9.34 10.37
CA VAL A 64 -2.69 -9.54 11.80
C VAL A 64 -3.69 -10.51 12.43
N ARG A 65 -4.95 -10.47 12.01
CA ARG A 65 -6.00 -11.41 12.44
C ARG A 65 -5.82 -12.82 11.88
N GLY A 66 -4.77 -13.06 11.11
CA GLY A 66 -4.40 -14.38 10.60
C GLY A 66 -4.89 -14.69 9.19
N SER A 67 -5.50 -13.72 8.48
CA SER A 67 -5.86 -13.94 7.07
C SER A 67 -4.61 -14.12 6.20
N ARG A 68 -4.56 -15.23 5.47
CA ARG A 68 -3.40 -15.69 4.69
C ARG A 68 -3.71 -15.88 3.20
N HIS A 69 -4.52 -14.97 2.64
CA HIS A 69 -4.86 -14.95 1.21
C HIS A 69 -3.83 -14.17 0.41
N ARG A 70 -3.36 -14.69 -0.74
CA ARG A 70 -2.31 -14.01 -1.54
C ARG A 70 -2.74 -12.62 -1.98
N ARG A 71 -4.04 -12.46 -2.29
CA ARG A 71 -4.64 -11.19 -2.71
C ARG A 71 -4.43 -10.06 -1.69
N LEU A 72 -4.44 -10.37 -0.38
CA LEU A 72 -4.20 -9.36 0.66
C LEU A 72 -2.77 -8.85 0.62
N TYR A 73 -1.80 -9.75 0.45
CA TYR A 73 -0.37 -9.40 0.40
C TYR A 73 -0.05 -8.62 -0.88
N SER A 74 -0.56 -9.06 -2.02
CA SER A 74 -0.36 -8.36 -3.30
C SER A 74 -1.04 -6.99 -3.32
N LEU A 75 -2.25 -6.87 -2.77
CA LEU A 75 -2.95 -5.58 -2.70
C LEU A 75 -2.24 -4.60 -1.76
N THR A 76 -1.82 -5.07 -0.58
CA THR A 76 -1.05 -4.24 0.38
C THR A 76 0.26 -3.78 -0.25
N ALA A 77 1.02 -4.69 -0.88
CA ALA A 77 2.24 -4.34 -1.60
C ALA A 77 1.98 -3.37 -2.75
N GLY A 78 0.90 -3.58 -3.51
CA GLY A 78 0.52 -2.73 -4.63
C GLY A 78 0.22 -1.28 -4.21
N VAL A 79 -0.48 -1.09 -3.09
CA VAL A 79 -0.73 0.27 -2.55
C VAL A 79 0.59 0.93 -2.12
N LEU A 80 1.49 0.21 -1.44
CA LEU A 80 2.79 0.75 -1.05
C LEU A 80 3.66 1.13 -2.27
N LEU A 81 3.67 0.29 -3.30
CA LEU A 81 4.35 0.59 -4.56
C LEU A 81 3.72 1.79 -5.28
N ALA A 82 2.40 1.94 -5.22
CA ALA A 82 1.70 3.08 -5.80
C ALA A 82 2.10 4.40 -5.12
N TYR A 83 2.30 4.41 -3.81
CA TYR A 83 2.85 5.57 -3.11
C TYR A 83 4.28 5.89 -3.55
N THR A 84 5.13 4.87 -3.66
CA THR A 84 6.54 5.06 -4.07
C THR A 84 6.64 5.59 -5.50
N ALA A 85 5.88 5.00 -6.42
CA ALA A 85 5.80 5.46 -7.80
C ALA A 85 5.13 6.84 -7.89
N GLY A 86 4.10 7.09 -7.10
CA GLY A 86 3.41 8.38 -7.01
C GLY A 86 4.32 9.50 -6.51
N TYR A 87 5.17 9.23 -5.52
CA TYR A 87 6.18 10.17 -5.04
C TYR A 87 7.17 10.54 -6.14
N ALA A 88 7.76 9.53 -6.81
CA ALA A 88 8.66 9.78 -7.92
C ALA A 88 7.96 10.57 -9.03
N TRP A 89 6.76 10.15 -9.45
CA TRP A 89 5.96 10.86 -10.45
C TRP A 89 5.70 12.32 -10.06
N TRP A 90 5.27 12.55 -8.82
CA TRP A 90 4.95 13.88 -8.31
C TRP A 90 6.15 14.83 -8.42
N HIS A 91 7.34 14.41 -8.01
CA HIS A 91 8.53 15.27 -8.08
C HIS A 91 9.10 15.41 -9.49
N LEU A 92 9.10 14.33 -10.28
CA LEU A 92 9.58 14.37 -11.66
C LEU A 92 8.69 15.18 -12.61
N THR A 93 7.43 15.43 -12.22
CA THR A 93 6.47 16.23 -12.99
C THR A 93 6.21 17.61 -12.41
N ASP A 94 7.05 18.05 -11.48
CA ASP A 94 6.91 19.33 -10.79
C ASP A 94 5.53 19.49 -10.12
N HIS A 95 5.25 18.58 -9.20
CA HIS A 95 4.10 18.61 -8.30
C HIS A 95 2.74 18.37 -8.99
N GLY A 96 2.70 17.39 -9.92
CA GLY A 96 1.44 16.84 -10.43
C GLY A 96 1.09 17.20 -11.88
N GLY A 97 2.05 17.66 -12.68
CA GLY A 97 1.86 17.77 -14.13
C GLY A 97 1.62 16.39 -14.78
N LEU A 98 0.74 16.33 -15.80
CA LEU A 98 0.63 15.13 -16.66
C LEU A 98 1.72 15.10 -17.75
N VAL A 99 2.38 16.24 -17.97
CA VAL A 99 3.46 16.43 -18.93
C VAL A 99 4.63 17.02 -18.13
N PRO A 100 5.87 16.52 -18.28
CA PRO A 100 7.03 17.12 -17.64
C PRO A 100 7.10 18.61 -17.98
N SER A 101 7.10 19.47 -16.97
CA SER A 101 7.23 20.93 -17.13
C SER A 101 8.68 21.36 -17.38
N HIS A 102 9.62 20.44 -17.19
CA HIS A 102 11.06 20.65 -17.31
C HIS A 102 11.75 19.35 -17.77
N GLU A 103 12.95 19.48 -18.36
CA GLU A 103 13.79 18.32 -18.65
C GLU A 103 14.43 17.80 -17.36
N VAL A 104 14.18 16.53 -17.04
CA VAL A 104 14.84 15.85 -15.92
C VAL A 104 16.05 15.08 -16.45
N SER A 105 17.24 15.66 -16.30
CA SER A 105 18.50 15.06 -16.75
C SER A 105 19.03 13.96 -15.81
N ASP A 106 18.73 14.06 -14.50
CA ASP A 106 19.02 13.04 -13.50
C ASP A 106 17.77 12.73 -12.64
N PRO A 107 16.89 11.83 -13.09
CA PRO A 107 15.66 11.50 -12.36
C PRO A 107 15.89 10.90 -10.98
N VAL A 108 16.99 10.16 -10.81
CA VAL A 108 17.32 9.54 -9.52
C VAL A 108 17.84 10.59 -8.55
N GLY A 109 18.73 11.46 -9.02
CA GLY A 109 19.24 12.60 -8.25
C GLY A 109 18.13 13.55 -7.81
N GLU A 110 17.15 13.81 -8.67
CA GLU A 110 16.00 14.68 -8.37
C GLU A 110 15.16 14.13 -7.20
N VAL A 111 14.78 12.85 -7.29
CA VAL A 111 14.00 12.16 -6.23
C VAL A 111 14.82 12.05 -4.94
N ALA A 112 16.10 11.72 -5.04
CA ALA A 112 17.00 11.61 -3.89
C ALA A 112 17.22 12.97 -3.21
N GLY A 113 17.32 14.06 -3.99
CA GLY A 113 17.44 15.41 -3.49
C GLY A 113 16.24 15.82 -2.65
N HIS A 114 15.03 15.54 -3.13
CA HIS A 114 13.79 15.79 -2.37
C HIS A 114 13.75 14.98 -1.06
N LEU A 115 14.06 13.68 -1.13
CA LEU A 115 14.10 12.82 0.06
C LEU A 115 15.15 13.29 1.08
N ALA A 116 16.27 13.85 0.62
CA ALA A 116 17.32 14.36 1.51
C ALA A 116 16.89 15.63 2.27
N THR A 117 15.95 16.40 1.71
CA THR A 117 15.44 17.65 2.32
C THR A 117 14.17 17.47 3.15
N ASP A 118 13.48 16.34 2.99
CA ASP A 118 12.23 16.03 3.69
C ASP A 118 12.36 14.70 4.47
N PRO A 119 12.66 14.77 5.78
CA PRO A 119 12.80 13.59 6.61
C PRO A 119 11.52 12.74 6.72
N VAL A 120 10.35 13.37 6.65
CA VAL A 120 9.07 12.65 6.74
C VAL A 120 8.83 11.87 5.46
N ALA A 121 9.07 12.50 4.31
CA ALA A 121 9.03 11.82 3.01
C ALA A 121 10.04 10.67 2.94
N LEU A 122 11.27 10.85 3.47
CA LEU A 122 12.26 9.78 3.54
C LEU A 122 11.78 8.58 4.35
N VAL A 123 11.24 8.82 5.55
CA VAL A 123 10.70 7.75 6.41
C VAL A 123 9.54 7.04 5.71
N ALA A 124 8.62 7.80 5.10
CA ALA A 124 7.52 7.23 4.35
C ALA A 124 8.03 6.36 3.20
N PHE A 125 8.94 6.86 2.38
CA PHE A 125 9.47 6.17 1.20
C PHE A 125 10.18 4.86 1.59
N VAL A 126 11.01 4.90 2.64
CA VAL A 126 11.70 3.70 3.16
C VAL A 126 10.68 2.69 3.70
N ALA A 127 9.69 3.13 4.48
CA ALA A 127 8.65 2.24 5.00
C ALA A 127 7.86 1.58 3.85
N GLN A 128 7.48 2.34 2.83
CA GLN A 128 6.79 1.80 1.66
C GLN A 128 7.64 0.75 0.94
N ALA A 129 8.90 1.06 0.66
CA ALA A 129 9.81 0.16 -0.05
C ALA A 129 10.07 -1.14 0.74
N VAL A 130 10.35 -1.04 2.04
CA VAL A 130 10.57 -2.19 2.92
C VAL A 130 9.30 -3.02 3.04
N GLY A 131 8.15 -2.38 3.24
CA GLY A 131 6.86 -3.04 3.34
C GLY A 131 6.50 -3.81 2.07
N ALA A 132 6.62 -3.16 0.92
CA ALA A 132 6.39 -3.79 -0.37
C ALA A 132 7.33 -4.98 -0.60
N ALA A 133 8.63 -4.81 -0.35
CA ALA A 133 9.61 -5.88 -0.51
C ALA A 133 9.29 -7.12 0.34
N CYS A 134 8.95 -6.92 1.63
CA CYS A 134 8.60 -8.01 2.53
C CYS A 134 7.33 -8.75 2.09
N LEU A 135 6.28 -8.00 1.71
CA LEU A 135 4.99 -8.55 1.32
C LEU A 135 5.06 -9.25 -0.04
N LEU A 136 5.85 -8.74 -0.99
CA LEU A 136 6.12 -9.41 -2.26
C LEU A 136 6.95 -10.67 -2.07
N ALA A 137 7.95 -10.66 -1.20
CA ALA A 137 8.72 -11.84 -0.87
C ALA A 137 7.81 -12.96 -0.32
N LEU A 138 6.87 -12.61 0.57
CA LEU A 138 5.84 -13.55 1.04
C LEU A 138 4.93 -14.03 -0.10
N PHE A 139 4.41 -13.11 -0.92
CA PHE A 139 3.54 -13.43 -2.04
C PHE A 139 4.17 -14.42 -3.05
N VAL A 140 5.48 -14.34 -3.25
CA VAL A 140 6.24 -15.20 -4.18
C VAL A 140 6.70 -16.51 -3.53
N ALA A 141 7.14 -16.47 -2.27
CA ALA A 141 7.94 -17.56 -1.67
C ALA A 141 7.32 -18.26 -0.45
N ASP A 142 6.14 -17.82 0.02
CA ASP A 142 5.39 -18.48 1.11
C ASP A 142 4.40 -19.53 0.54
N PRO A 143 4.68 -20.84 0.67
CA PRO A 143 3.82 -21.89 0.13
C PRO A 143 2.44 -21.94 0.81
N GLU A 144 2.33 -21.51 2.07
CA GLU A 144 1.06 -21.52 2.81
C GLU A 144 0.02 -20.61 2.15
N LEU A 145 0.45 -19.47 1.59
CA LEU A 145 -0.46 -18.56 0.89
C LEU A 145 -1.00 -19.21 -0.40
N ALA A 146 -0.17 -19.98 -1.11
CA ALA A 146 -0.57 -20.69 -2.31
C ALA A 146 -1.48 -21.89 -2.02
N GLU A 147 -1.33 -22.51 -0.86
CA GLU A 147 -2.23 -23.58 -0.39
C GLU A 147 -3.59 -23.04 0.03
N ASN A 148 -3.63 -21.94 0.78
CA ASN A 148 -4.89 -21.32 1.21
C ASN A 148 -5.75 -20.85 0.04
N ASP A 149 -5.15 -20.23 -0.97
CA ASP A 149 -5.86 -19.81 -2.18
C ASP A 149 -6.42 -21.01 -2.97
N ARG A 150 -5.69 -22.14 -3.00
CA ARG A 150 -6.16 -23.38 -3.65
C ARG A 150 -7.30 -24.03 -2.87
N GLY A 151 -7.21 -24.06 -1.53
CA GLY A 151 -8.26 -24.56 -0.65
C GLY A 151 -9.55 -23.76 -0.80
N ALA A 152 -9.46 -22.43 -0.81
CA ALA A 152 -10.61 -21.54 -1.01
C ALA A 152 -11.28 -21.72 -2.39
N ALA A 153 -10.52 -22.06 -3.43
CA ALA A 153 -11.08 -22.34 -4.76
C ALA A 153 -11.72 -23.73 -4.89
N ALA A 154 -11.43 -24.65 -3.96
CA ALA A 154 -11.91 -26.03 -3.98
C ALA A 154 -13.16 -26.25 -3.11
N GLU A 155 -13.51 -25.32 -2.22
CA GLU A 155 -14.76 -25.38 -1.46
C GLU A 155 -15.96 -25.17 -2.40
N PRO A 156 -16.86 -26.17 -2.56
CA PRO A 156 -18.04 -26.01 -3.39
C PRO A 156 -18.99 -24.97 -2.79
N GLU A 157 -19.50 -24.08 -3.63
CA GLU A 157 -20.52 -23.10 -3.26
C GLU A 157 -21.73 -23.84 -2.61
N PRO A 158 -22.24 -23.41 -1.43
CA PRO A 158 -23.37 -24.09 -0.81
C PRO A 158 -24.54 -24.08 -1.79
N ALA A 159 -25.06 -25.29 -2.09
CA ALA A 159 -26.13 -25.45 -3.06
C ALA A 159 -27.34 -24.56 -2.70
N PRO A 160 -27.88 -23.80 -3.66
CA PRO A 160 -29.05 -22.97 -3.39
C PRO A 160 -30.25 -23.90 -3.20
N GLY A 161 -30.64 -24.18 -1.95
CA GLY A 161 -31.89 -24.89 -1.68
C GLY A 161 -32.01 -25.80 -0.44
N SER A 162 -31.28 -25.60 0.65
CA SER A 162 -31.56 -26.34 1.90
C SER A 162 -32.41 -25.59 2.94
N ALA A 163 -33.05 -24.49 2.54
CA ALA A 163 -34.04 -23.82 3.39
C ALA A 163 -35.43 -24.46 3.20
N GLY A 164 -35.72 -25.45 4.04
CA GLY A 164 -37.06 -25.65 4.63
C GLY A 164 -38.07 -26.46 3.84
N ASP A 165 -38.00 -27.78 3.97
CA ASP A 165 -39.19 -28.63 4.12
C ASP A 165 -39.18 -29.15 5.56
N GLU A 166 -39.75 -28.40 6.52
CA GLU A 166 -40.37 -28.89 7.77
C GLU A 166 -41.39 -27.85 8.29
#